data_AF-A0A914WMG1-F1
#
_entry.id   AF-A0A914WMG1-F1
#
_cell.length_a   1.000
_cell.length_b   1.000
_cell.length_c   1.000
_cell.angle_alpha   90.00
_cell.angle_beta   90.00
_cell.angle_gamma   90.00
#
_symmetry.space_group_name_H-M   'P 1'
#
loop_
_entity.id
_entity.type
_entity.pdbx_description
1 polymer ?
#
loop_
_entity_poly.entity_id
_entity_poly.type
_entity_poly.pdbx_seq_one_letter_code
_entity_poly.pdbx_strand_id
1 'polypeptide(L)'
;MMKTFLLAVASLQLCTAYKILVYSPGISNSHLMFNGRIADLLINAGHDMLIYKPELMARANKNGSDVARILTVDVGLKEKWAKAFEKLDYKLSVETCDGKLFFFSLRADLTFTYAAQLKRKDIMDVLRAEKFDLAISETMEFCSFGLFHHLNIPSNIVLSPGPLMDFMADAFGFPAAASHVPS
;
A
#
# COMPACT_ATOMS: atom_id res chain seq x y z
N MET A 1 -43.17 -19.12 7.11
CA MET A 1 -42.01 -19.36 7.99
C MET A 1 -40.71 -19.62 7.24
N MET A 2 -40.61 -20.61 6.33
CA MET A 2 -39.35 -20.93 5.64
C MET A 2 -38.78 -19.82 4.74
N LYS A 3 -39.64 -19.06 4.02
CA LYS A 3 -39.20 -17.91 3.19
C LYS A 3 -38.65 -16.76 4.03
N THR A 4 -39.24 -16.49 5.19
CA THR A 4 -38.81 -15.44 6.12
C THR A 4 -37.48 -15.79 6.77
N PHE A 5 -37.27 -17.07 7.09
CA PHE A 5 -35.99 -17.59 7.59
C PHE A 5 -34.89 -17.52 6.52
N LEU A 6 -35.19 -17.88 5.27
CA LEU A 6 -34.25 -17.76 4.15
C LEU A 6 -33.87 -16.29 3.86
N LEU A 7 -34.81 -15.35 3.95
CA LEU A 7 -34.51 -13.92 3.84
C LEU A 7 -33.63 -13.41 4.99
N ALA A 8 -33.85 -13.89 6.22
CA ALA A 8 -33.03 -13.54 7.37
C ALA A 8 -31.59 -14.08 7.25
N VAL A 9 -31.42 -15.33 6.81
CA VAL A 9 -30.10 -15.93 6.56
C VAL A 9 -29.39 -15.24 5.39
N ALA A 10 -30.11 -14.88 4.32
CA ALA A 10 -29.56 -14.13 3.19
C ALA A 10 -29.14 -12.70 3.58
N SER A 11 -29.85 -12.06 4.51
CA SER A 11 -29.47 -10.73 5.02
C SER A 11 -28.30 -10.78 6.01
N LEU A 12 -28.10 -11.89 6.73
CA LEU A 12 -26.90 -12.12 7.55
C LEU A 12 -25.63 -12.31 6.71
N GLN A 13 -25.74 -12.84 5.48
CA GLN A 13 -24.58 -12.96 4.56
C GLN A 13 -24.11 -11.61 3.99
N LEU A 14 -24.96 -10.57 4.03
CA LEU A 14 -24.61 -9.23 3.54
C LEU A 14 -23.82 -8.40 4.56
N CYS A 15 -23.65 -8.89 5.80
CA CYS A 15 -22.90 -8.20 6.87
C CYS A 15 -21.55 -8.89 7.17
N THR A 16 -20.82 -9.30 6.14
CA THR A 16 -19.46 -9.84 6.35
C THR A 16 -18.45 -8.70 6.43
N ALA A 17 -17.97 -8.45 7.65
CA ALA A 17 -16.85 -7.53 7.88
C ALA A 17 -15.54 -8.21 7.48
N TYR A 18 -15.00 -7.85 6.32
CA TYR A 18 -13.64 -8.23 5.94
C TYR A 18 -12.60 -7.62 6.89
N LYS A 19 -11.55 -8.38 7.13
CA LYS A 19 -10.34 -7.90 7.78
C LYS A 19 -9.28 -7.57 6.74
N ILE A 20 -8.90 -6.30 6.68
CA ILE A 20 -8.15 -5.75 5.55
C ILE A 20 -6.84 -5.13 6.03
N LEU A 21 -5.74 -5.50 5.38
CA LEU A 21 -4.44 -4.88 5.57
C LEU A 21 -4.22 -3.79 4.53
N VAL A 22 -3.82 -2.60 4.95
CA VAL A 22 -3.31 -1.56 4.04
C VAL A 22 -1.81 -1.45 4.24
N TYR A 23 -1.04 -1.75 3.20
CA TYR A 23 0.39 -1.44 3.17
C TYR A 23 0.55 0.02 2.74
N SER A 24 1.20 0.82 3.58
CA SER A 24 1.36 2.27 3.34
C SER A 24 2.70 2.76 3.91
N PRO A 25 3.84 2.41 3.30
CA PRO A 25 5.16 2.94 3.66
C PRO A 25 5.17 4.48 3.67
N GLY A 26 5.84 5.04 4.68
CA GLY A 26 5.99 6.49 4.86
C GLY A 26 6.94 7.13 3.85
N ILE A 27 6.53 7.21 2.57
CA ILE A 27 7.27 7.85 1.47
C ILE A 27 6.92 9.35 1.40
N SER A 28 5.64 9.68 1.48
CA SER A 28 5.19 11.07 1.47
C SER A 28 3.85 11.21 2.20
N ASN A 29 3.56 12.41 2.70
CA ASN A 29 2.29 12.68 3.36
C ASN A 29 1.07 12.52 2.42
N SER A 30 1.21 12.76 1.10
CA SER A 30 0.07 12.59 0.18
C SER A 30 -0.36 11.13 0.07
N HIS A 31 0.60 10.20 -0.01
CA HIS A 31 0.36 8.75 -0.07
C HIS A 31 -0.27 8.25 1.21
N LEU A 32 0.29 8.66 2.37
CA LEU A 32 -0.27 8.31 3.67
C LEU A 32 -1.72 8.76 3.81
N MET A 33 -2.03 10.01 3.41
CA MET A 33 -3.40 10.53 3.46
C MET A 33 -4.34 9.84 2.46
N PHE A 34 -3.87 9.50 1.26
CA PHE A 34 -4.66 8.80 0.25
C PHE A 34 -5.09 7.41 0.76
N ASN A 35 -4.12 6.61 1.20
CA ASN A 35 -4.36 5.28 1.76
C ASN A 35 -5.20 5.33 3.05
N GLY A 36 -4.91 6.28 3.94
CA GLY A 36 -5.61 6.40 5.20
C GLY A 36 -7.08 6.84 5.05
N ARG A 37 -7.40 7.72 4.10
CA ARG A 37 -8.80 8.07 3.78
C ARG A 37 -9.59 6.88 3.25
N ILE A 38 -8.97 6.04 2.44
CA ILE A 38 -9.60 4.81 1.95
C ILE A 38 -9.83 3.85 3.11
N ALA A 39 -8.87 3.71 4.02
CA ALA A 39 -9.05 2.93 5.23
C ALA A 39 -10.21 3.44 6.10
N ASP A 40 -10.30 4.75 6.33
CA ASP A 40 -11.38 5.36 7.12
C ASP A 40 -12.76 5.12 6.50
N LEU A 41 -12.87 5.20 5.17
CA LEU A 41 -14.12 4.89 4.46
C LEU A 41 -14.53 3.42 4.64
N LEU A 42 -13.58 2.49 4.56
CA LEU A 42 -13.85 1.06 4.73
C LEU A 42 -14.18 0.69 6.19
N ILE A 43 -13.55 1.35 7.17
CA ILE A 43 -13.92 1.22 8.60
C ILE A 43 -15.37 1.67 8.80
N ASN A 44 -15.74 2.82 8.25
CA ASN A 44 -17.11 3.34 8.36
C ASN A 44 -18.14 2.44 7.66
N ALA A 45 -17.72 1.65 6.67
CA ALA A 45 -18.54 0.63 6.03
C ALA A 45 -18.64 -0.68 6.85
N GLY A 46 -17.92 -0.79 7.98
CA GLY A 46 -17.97 -1.92 8.89
C GLY A 46 -16.82 -2.93 8.77
N HIS A 47 -15.75 -2.60 8.03
CA HIS A 47 -14.57 -3.47 7.90
C HIS A 47 -13.55 -3.25 9.03
N ASP A 48 -12.82 -4.30 9.40
CA ASP A 48 -11.68 -4.20 10.32
C ASP A 48 -10.41 -3.90 9.51
N MET A 49 -9.81 -2.74 9.73
CA MET A 49 -8.63 -2.30 8.98
C MET A 49 -7.39 -2.20 9.89
N LEU A 50 -6.25 -2.66 9.38
CA LEU A 50 -4.93 -2.32 9.90
C LEU A 50 -4.11 -1.61 8.81
N ILE A 51 -3.57 -0.44 9.12
CA ILE A 51 -2.54 0.19 8.27
C ILE A 51 -1.17 -0.23 8.77
N TYR A 52 -0.43 -1.00 7.97
CA TYR A 52 0.98 -1.26 8.21
C TYR A 52 1.83 -0.16 7.56
N LYS A 53 2.50 0.62 8.40
CA LYS A 53 3.29 1.79 8.02
C LYS A 53 4.77 1.59 8.37
N PRO A 54 5.56 0.97 7.48
CA PRO A 54 7.01 1.02 7.57
C PRO A 54 7.46 2.47 7.44
N GLU A 55 8.32 2.92 8.34
CA GLU A 55 8.82 4.29 8.28
C GLU A 55 10.04 4.38 7.37
N LEU A 56 9.91 5.13 6.29
CA LEU A 56 10.98 5.35 5.31
C LEU A 56 11.53 6.77 5.41
N MET A 57 10.67 7.78 5.28
CA MET A 57 11.07 9.18 5.23
C MET A 57 10.63 9.94 6.48
N ALA A 58 11.56 10.65 7.12
CA ALA A 58 11.27 11.48 8.29
C ALA A 58 10.17 12.55 8.03
N ARG A 59 10.07 13.04 6.78
CA ARG A 59 9.04 14.02 6.37
C ARG A 59 7.63 13.43 6.26
N ALA A 60 7.50 12.12 6.10
CA ALA A 60 6.22 11.42 5.99
C ALA A 60 5.74 11.03 7.39
N ASN A 61 5.50 12.06 8.21
CA ASN A 61 5.23 11.94 9.64
C ASN A 61 3.73 11.94 9.99
N LYS A 62 2.86 12.06 9.00
CA LYS A 62 1.42 11.93 9.23
C LYS A 62 1.04 10.47 9.46
N ASN A 63 -0.08 10.27 10.14
CA ASN A 63 -0.70 8.96 10.27
C ASN A 63 -1.50 8.59 9.01
N GLY A 64 -2.11 9.58 8.37
CA GLY A 64 -2.85 9.41 7.13
C GLY A 64 -4.33 9.10 7.32
N SER A 65 -4.69 8.54 8.48
CA SER A 65 -6.03 8.11 8.86
C SER A 65 -6.37 8.67 10.24
N ASP A 66 -7.66 8.96 10.46
CA ASP A 66 -8.17 9.49 11.72
C ASP A 66 -8.68 8.37 12.66
N VAL A 67 -9.08 7.21 12.11
CA VAL A 67 -9.73 6.13 12.89
C VAL A 67 -9.08 4.75 12.78
N ALA A 68 -8.24 4.51 11.78
CA ALA A 68 -7.64 3.19 11.59
C ALA A 68 -6.60 2.85 12.67
N ARG A 69 -6.51 1.55 12.98
CA ARG A 69 -5.37 1.03 13.73
C ARG A 69 -4.13 1.10 12.85
N ILE A 70 -3.04 1.65 13.36
CA ILE A 70 -1.80 1.83 12.59
C ILE A 70 -0.66 1.11 13.30
N LEU A 71 -0.05 0.14 12.60
CA LEU A 71 1.20 -0.48 13.01
C LEU A 71 2.35 0.25 12.34
N THR A 72 2.99 1.16 13.08
CA THR A 72 4.17 1.89 12.60
C THR A 72 5.44 1.16 13.00
N VAL A 73 6.33 0.89 12.05
CA VAL A 73 7.58 0.15 12.30
C VAL A 73 8.77 0.87 11.69
N ASP A 74 9.76 1.17 12.52
CA ASP A 74 11.08 1.55 12.02
C ASP A 74 11.84 0.29 11.59
N VAL A 75 12.27 0.30 10.33
CA VAL A 75 13.02 -0.78 9.69
C VAL A 75 14.52 -0.50 9.67
N GLY A 76 14.98 0.56 10.35
CA GLY A 76 16.38 0.94 10.47
C GLY A 76 16.95 1.63 9.24
N LEU A 77 16.09 2.21 8.39
CA LEU A 77 16.51 2.82 7.12
C LEU A 77 16.25 4.33 7.05
N LYS A 78 15.59 4.93 8.05
CA LYS A 78 15.24 6.36 8.06
C LYS A 78 16.42 7.28 7.79
N GLU A 79 17.56 7.06 8.44
CA GLU A 79 18.76 7.90 8.28
C GLU A 79 19.40 7.75 6.90
N LYS A 80 19.43 6.52 6.38
CA LYS A 80 19.90 6.24 5.02
C LYS A 80 19.04 7.00 4.00
N TRP A 81 17.73 6.99 4.20
CA TRP A 81 16.77 7.70 3.34
C TRP A 81 16.84 9.21 3.48
N ALA A 82 16.96 9.74 4.69
CA ALA A 82 17.09 11.18 4.91
C ALA A 82 18.22 11.77 4.06
N LYS A 83 19.41 11.11 4.05
CA LYS A 83 20.56 11.55 3.26
C LYS A 83 20.40 11.40 1.75
N ALA A 84 19.72 10.34 1.30
CA ALA A 84 19.48 10.11 -0.12
C ALA A 84 18.55 11.17 -0.73
N PHE A 85 17.55 11.61 0.04
CA PHE A 85 16.52 12.54 -0.42
C PHE A 85 16.80 14.02 -0.14
N GLU A 86 17.68 14.34 0.80
CA GLU A 86 18.09 15.73 1.09
C GLU A 86 18.71 16.43 -0.13
N LYS A 87 19.33 15.65 -1.02
CA LYS A 87 19.97 16.15 -2.25
C LYS A 87 19.02 16.29 -3.43
N LEU A 88 17.74 15.99 -3.25
CA LEU A 88 16.84 15.75 -4.37
C LEU A 88 15.80 16.86 -4.51
N ASP A 89 15.82 17.54 -5.65
CA ASP A 89 14.82 18.55 -5.98
C ASP A 89 13.50 17.86 -6.35
N TYR A 90 12.42 18.18 -5.62
CA TYR A 90 11.08 17.64 -5.84
C TYR A 90 10.44 18.14 -7.14
N LYS A 91 11.08 19.09 -7.84
CA LYS A 91 10.70 19.54 -9.18
C LYS A 91 11.26 18.66 -10.30
N LEU A 92 11.93 17.55 -9.98
CA LEU A 92 12.40 16.59 -10.97
C LEU A 92 11.21 16.02 -11.77
N SER A 93 11.12 16.45 -13.04
CA SER A 93 10.24 15.80 -14.01
C SER A 93 10.75 14.39 -14.30
N VAL A 94 9.84 13.41 -14.39
CA VAL A 94 10.14 12.05 -14.86
C VAL A 94 10.77 12.00 -16.25
N GLU A 95 10.67 13.10 -17.00
CA GLU A 95 11.20 13.22 -18.36
C GLU A 95 12.70 13.52 -18.37
N THR A 96 13.25 14.07 -17.27
CA THR A 96 14.69 14.36 -17.18
C THR A 96 15.50 13.12 -16.79
N CYS A 97 16.78 13.10 -17.16
CA CYS A 97 17.69 12.02 -16.75
C CYS A 97 17.77 11.91 -15.22
N ASP A 98 17.83 13.04 -14.52
CA ASP A 98 17.86 13.09 -13.06
C ASP A 98 16.55 12.54 -12.45
N GLY A 99 15.40 12.86 -13.04
CA GLY A 99 14.09 12.31 -12.69
C GLY A 99 14.06 10.79 -12.81
N LYS A 100 14.48 10.25 -13.94
CA LYS A 100 14.54 8.79 -14.16
C LYS A 100 15.47 8.11 -13.17
N LEU A 101 16.66 8.68 -12.93
CA LEU A 101 17.62 8.13 -11.97
C LEU A 101 17.08 8.16 -10.54
N PHE A 102 16.34 9.20 -10.18
CA PHE A 102 15.65 9.27 -8.90
C PHE A 102 14.62 8.16 -8.73
N PHE A 103 13.67 8.01 -9.66
CA PHE A 103 12.64 6.98 -9.56
C PHE A 103 13.25 5.56 -9.59
N PHE A 104 14.33 5.35 -10.33
CA PHE A 104 15.09 4.11 -10.28
C PHE A 104 15.69 3.85 -8.90
N SER A 105 16.33 4.86 -8.31
CA SER A 105 16.90 4.77 -6.95
C SER A 105 15.81 4.48 -5.93
N LEU A 106 14.71 5.24 -5.95
CA LEU A 106 13.55 5.05 -5.08
C LEU A 106 12.98 3.62 -5.16
N ARG A 107 12.96 2.99 -6.34
CA ARG A 107 12.54 1.59 -6.47
C ARG A 107 13.52 0.62 -5.81
N ALA A 108 14.82 0.77 -6.06
CA ALA A 108 15.84 -0.07 -5.40
C ALA A 108 15.73 0.07 -3.87
N ASP A 109 15.48 1.28 -3.42
CA ASP A 109 15.37 1.67 -2.03
C ASP A 109 14.14 1.07 -1.31
N LEU A 110 12.98 1.12 -1.98
CA LEU A 110 11.78 0.41 -1.54
C LEU A 110 12.01 -1.10 -1.48
N THR A 111 12.77 -1.67 -2.42
CA THR A 111 13.11 -3.10 -2.43
C THR A 111 13.96 -3.50 -1.22
N PHE A 112 14.96 -2.70 -0.86
CA PHE A 112 15.75 -2.94 0.37
C PHE A 112 14.90 -2.81 1.64
N THR A 113 14.02 -1.83 1.67
CA THR A 113 13.08 -1.64 2.78
C THR A 113 12.21 -2.86 2.96
N TYR A 114 11.67 -3.38 1.87
CA TYR A 114 10.88 -4.60 1.87
C TYR A 114 11.69 -5.82 2.36
N ALA A 115 12.91 -6.01 1.85
CA ALA A 115 13.77 -7.11 2.28
C ALA A 115 14.14 -7.03 3.78
N ALA A 116 14.29 -5.82 4.33
CA ALA A 116 14.51 -5.61 5.76
C ALA A 116 13.28 -5.98 6.59
N GLN A 117 12.08 -5.63 6.12
CA GLN A 117 10.82 -5.97 6.80
C GLN A 117 10.60 -7.49 6.87
N LEU A 118 10.83 -8.21 5.77
CA LEU A 118 10.65 -9.67 5.76
C LEU A 118 11.57 -10.41 6.74
N LYS A 119 12.70 -9.80 7.14
CA LYS A 119 13.59 -10.36 8.17
C LYS A 119 13.08 -10.17 9.59
N ARG A 120 12.12 -9.26 9.81
CA ARG A 120 11.52 -8.94 11.11
C ARG A 120 10.40 -9.93 11.44
N LYS A 121 10.78 -11.13 11.88
CA LYS A 121 9.83 -12.18 12.31
C LYS A 121 8.85 -11.69 13.36
N ASP A 122 9.33 -10.86 14.30
CA ASP A 122 8.50 -10.24 15.33
C ASP A 122 7.31 -9.44 14.75
N ILE A 123 7.50 -8.79 13.61
CA ILE A 123 6.44 -8.04 12.92
C ILE A 123 5.63 -8.94 11.98
N MET A 124 6.31 -9.79 11.20
CA MET A 124 5.63 -10.69 10.26
C MET A 124 4.72 -11.69 10.97
N ASP A 125 5.09 -12.16 12.15
CA ASP A 125 4.28 -13.11 12.93
C ASP A 125 3.04 -12.41 13.51
N VAL A 126 3.16 -11.16 13.96
CA VAL A 126 2.01 -10.33 14.37
C VAL A 126 1.05 -10.14 13.19
N LEU A 127 1.57 -9.69 12.04
CA LEU A 127 0.75 -9.46 10.84
C LEU A 127 0.10 -10.76 10.32
N ARG A 128 0.80 -11.89 10.39
CA ARG A 128 0.27 -13.19 9.96
C ARG A 128 -0.81 -13.71 10.91
N ALA A 129 -0.66 -13.48 12.22
CA ALA A 129 -1.64 -13.90 13.22
C ALA A 129 -2.98 -13.19 13.07
N GLU A 130 -3.00 -11.99 12.47
CA GLU A 130 -4.22 -11.23 12.21
C GLU A 130 -5.15 -11.93 11.20
N LYS A 131 -4.62 -12.76 10.29
CA LYS A 131 -5.37 -13.49 9.24
C LYS A 131 -6.25 -12.59 8.38
N PHE A 132 -5.62 -11.68 7.63
CA PHE A 132 -6.32 -10.77 6.73
C PHE A 132 -6.98 -11.50 5.56
N ASP A 133 -8.19 -11.07 5.21
CA ASP A 133 -8.93 -11.56 4.05
C ASP A 133 -8.53 -10.85 2.75
N LEU A 134 -8.07 -9.60 2.88
CA LEU A 134 -7.75 -8.72 1.76
C LEU A 134 -6.56 -7.84 2.12
N ALA A 135 -5.71 -7.56 1.14
CA ALA A 135 -4.66 -6.56 1.25
C ALA A 135 -4.86 -5.43 0.23
N ILE A 136 -4.47 -4.22 0.60
CA ILE A 136 -4.47 -3.04 -0.26
C ILE A 136 -3.03 -2.50 -0.26
N SER A 137 -2.54 -2.19 -1.46
CA SER A 137 -1.26 -1.53 -1.68
C SER A 137 -1.42 -0.40 -2.69
N GLU A 138 -0.39 0.42 -2.82
CA GLU A 138 -0.31 1.36 -3.91
C GLU A 138 0.53 0.84 -5.07
N THR A 139 0.20 1.31 -6.27
CA THR A 139 0.91 1.08 -7.53
C THR A 139 2.42 1.32 -7.42
N MET A 140 2.89 2.33 -6.68
CA MET A 140 4.33 2.56 -6.49
C MET A 140 5.04 1.53 -5.60
N GLU A 141 4.29 0.62 -4.96
CA GLU A 141 4.77 -0.32 -3.95
C GLU A 141 4.80 -1.75 -4.51
N PHE A 142 5.44 -1.96 -5.65
CA PHE A 142 5.49 -3.25 -6.36
C PHE A 142 5.98 -4.45 -5.51
N CYS A 143 6.74 -4.22 -4.43
CA CYS A 143 7.17 -5.32 -3.56
C CYS A 143 6.04 -5.86 -2.66
N SER A 144 4.96 -5.09 -2.45
CA SER A 144 3.86 -5.42 -1.55
C SER A 144 3.20 -6.77 -1.86
N PHE A 145 3.13 -7.17 -3.13
CA PHE A 145 2.62 -8.49 -3.53
C PHE A 145 3.34 -9.65 -2.86
N GLY A 146 4.66 -9.55 -2.74
CA GLY A 146 5.45 -10.56 -2.05
C GLY A 146 5.12 -10.61 -0.56
N LEU A 147 4.82 -9.46 0.08
CA LEU A 147 4.52 -9.39 1.52
C LEU A 147 3.17 -10.04 1.74
N PHE A 148 2.20 -9.72 0.90
CA PHE A 148 0.87 -10.31 0.97
C PHE A 148 0.92 -11.83 0.78
N HIS A 149 1.74 -12.30 -0.17
CA HIS A 149 1.99 -13.72 -0.35
C HIS A 149 2.66 -14.34 0.90
N HIS A 150 3.68 -13.70 1.47
CA HIS A 150 4.37 -14.15 2.68
C HIS A 150 3.47 -14.20 3.94
N LEU A 151 2.45 -13.35 3.97
CA LEU A 151 1.44 -13.29 5.02
C LEU A 151 0.24 -14.23 4.77
N ASN A 152 0.22 -14.96 3.64
CA ASN A 152 -0.89 -15.83 3.21
C ASN A 152 -2.23 -15.09 3.05
N ILE A 153 -2.20 -13.85 2.55
CA ILE A 153 -3.41 -13.07 2.28
C ILE A 153 -3.96 -13.50 0.91
N PRO A 154 -5.24 -13.93 0.81
CA PRO A 154 -5.74 -14.60 -0.39
C PRO A 154 -6.03 -13.65 -1.55
N SER A 155 -6.34 -12.38 -1.26
CA SER A 155 -6.75 -11.38 -2.25
C SER A 155 -6.03 -10.06 -2.03
N ASN A 156 -5.78 -9.31 -3.10
CA ASN A 156 -5.22 -7.97 -3.01
C ASN A 156 -5.83 -6.98 -4.01
N ILE A 157 -5.79 -5.70 -3.66
CA ILE A 157 -6.16 -4.55 -4.50
C ILE A 157 -4.94 -3.62 -4.58
N VAL A 158 -4.74 -3.06 -5.76
CA VAL A 158 -3.69 -2.08 -6.03
C VAL A 158 -4.34 -0.76 -6.39
N LEU A 159 -3.99 0.27 -5.65
CA LEU A 159 -4.52 1.62 -5.84
C LEU A 159 -3.54 2.50 -6.59
N SER A 160 -4.05 3.39 -7.44
CA SER A 160 -3.23 4.40 -8.11
C SER A 160 -3.75 5.79 -7.78
N PRO A 161 -2.96 6.66 -7.11
CA PRO A 161 -3.33 8.06 -6.94
C PRO A 161 -3.06 8.89 -8.19
N GLY A 162 -2.33 8.35 -9.17
CA GLY A 162 -2.04 8.96 -10.46
C GLY A 162 -2.47 8.09 -11.65
N PRO A 163 -2.13 8.50 -12.89
CA PRO A 163 -2.35 7.65 -14.05
C PRO A 163 -1.58 6.33 -13.92
N LEU A 164 -2.11 5.28 -14.51
CA LEU A 164 -1.45 3.97 -14.56
C LEU A 164 -0.11 4.11 -15.28
N MET A 165 0.99 3.75 -14.62
CA MET A 165 2.32 3.85 -15.22
C MET A 165 2.56 2.73 -16.23
N ASP A 166 3.27 3.00 -17.33
CA ASP A 166 3.48 2.06 -18.45
C ASP A 166 3.99 0.68 -18.01
N PHE A 167 4.95 0.64 -17.09
CA PHE A 167 5.49 -0.65 -16.60
C PHE A 167 4.46 -1.47 -15.82
N MET A 168 3.48 -0.83 -15.19
CA MET A 168 2.38 -1.52 -14.50
C MET A 168 1.33 -1.96 -15.50
N ALA A 169 1.04 -1.12 -16.51
CA ALA A 169 0.18 -1.50 -17.60
C ALA A 169 0.70 -2.78 -18.26
N ASP A 170 1.99 -2.83 -18.58
CA ASP A 170 2.66 -4.02 -19.13
C ASP A 170 2.59 -5.22 -18.16
N ALA A 171 2.95 -5.03 -16.88
CA ALA A 171 2.94 -6.10 -15.88
C ALA A 171 1.54 -6.70 -15.61
N PHE A 172 0.48 -5.90 -15.70
CA PHE A 172 -0.90 -6.35 -15.56
C PHE A 172 -1.55 -6.78 -16.88
N GLY A 173 -0.83 -6.68 -18.00
CA GLY A 173 -1.35 -7.02 -19.34
C GLY A 173 -2.40 -6.04 -19.87
N PHE A 174 -2.41 -4.80 -19.39
CA PHE A 174 -3.23 -3.75 -19.96
C PHE A 174 -2.70 -3.35 -21.34
N PRO A 175 -3.56 -3.24 -22.37
CA PRO A 175 -3.12 -2.80 -23.68
C PRO A 175 -2.65 -1.35 -23.61
N ALA A 176 -1.40 -1.09 -23.99
CA ALA A 176 -0.90 0.25 -24.24
C ALA A 176 -1.51 0.79 -25.54
N ALA A 177 -2.78 1.19 -25.49
CA ALA A 177 -3.42 1.77 -26.66
C ALA A 177 -2.70 3.07 -27.02
N ALA A 178 -2.28 3.22 -28.28
CA ALA A 178 -1.60 4.41 -28.77
C ALA A 178 -2.42 5.70 -28.53
N SER A 179 -3.73 5.60 -28.35
CA SER A 179 -4.63 6.70 -27.96
C SER A 179 -4.39 7.25 -26.55
N HIS A 180 -3.66 6.55 -25.69
CA HIS A 180 -3.38 6.95 -24.29
C HIS A 180 -1.97 7.53 -24.09
N VAL A 181 -1.11 7.48 -25.11
CA VAL A 181 0.24 8.07 -25.07
C VAL A 181 0.25 9.26 -26.03
N PRO A 182 0.16 10.52 -25.51
CA PRO A 182 0.28 11.68 -26.38
C PRO A 182 1.64 11.68 -27.07
N SER A 183 1.64 11.97 -28.37
CA SER A 183 2.83 12.11 -29.23
C SER A 183 3.71 13.28 -28.82
#